data_AF-A0A0N4TFN1-F1
#
_entry.id   AF-A0A0N4TFN1-F1
#
_cell.length_a   1.000
_cell.length_b   1.000
_cell.length_c   1.000
_cell.angle_alpha   90.00
_cell.angle_beta   90.00
_cell.angle_gamma   90.00
#
_symmetry.space_group_name_H-M   'P 1'
#
loop_
_entity.id
_entity.type
_entity.pdbx_description
1 polymer ?
#
loop_
_entity_poly.entity_id
_entity_poly.type
_entity_poly.pdbx_seq_one_letter_code
_entity_poly.pdbx_strand_id
1 'polypeptide(L)'
;MQSSERLIKMADEVWHRASQKLRDEFGHNYNEKVRKFIRELQQNIVEHDTTLVIDSYYEAIVAKRPNLLYRIGWDVLFLFHPYSLLSLRLQLYIMKFLMYLNGAPIPSITTKNISSKIKKNQFHQF
;
A
#
# COMPACT_ATOMS: atom_id res chain seq x y z
N MET A 1 -9.27 8.04 11.37
CA MET A 1 -8.47 7.79 10.15
C MET A 1 -7.14 8.52 10.24
N GLN A 2 -6.02 7.92 9.82
CA GLN A 2 -4.82 8.73 9.55
C GLN A 2 -5.08 9.58 8.31
N SER A 3 -4.82 10.89 8.38
CA SER A 3 -4.92 11.75 7.21
C SER A 3 -3.78 11.45 6.23
N SER A 4 -4.05 11.58 4.93
CA SER A 4 -3.06 11.40 3.86
C SER A 4 -1.82 12.26 4.10
N GLU A 5 -2.01 13.45 4.65
CA GLU A 5 -0.92 14.35 5.03
C GLU A 5 0.01 13.76 6.10
N ARG A 6 -0.52 13.01 7.07
CA ARG A 6 0.32 12.35 8.08
C ARG A 6 1.16 11.24 7.46
N LEU A 7 0.57 10.43 6.58
CA LEU A 7 1.28 9.37 5.85
C LEU A 7 2.38 9.94 4.95
N ILE A 8 2.07 11.03 4.24
CA ILE A 8 3.03 11.75 3.41
C ILE A 8 4.17 12.30 4.25
N LYS A 9 3.87 12.93 5.39
CA LYS A 9 4.89 13.45 6.30
C LYS A 9 5.83 12.35 6.82
N MET A 10 5.29 11.20 7.20
CA MET A 10 6.10 10.04 7.62
C MET A 10 7.00 9.53 6.48
N ALA A 11 6.45 9.43 5.26
CA ALA A 11 7.23 9.03 4.09
C ALA A 11 8.36 10.04 3.79
N ASP A 12 8.08 11.33 3.92
CA ASP A 12 9.06 12.40 3.76
C ASP A 12 10.17 12.34 4.81
N GLU A 13 9.82 12.15 6.08
CA GLU A 13 10.80 12.02 7.16
C GLU A 13 11.76 10.85 6.90
N VAL A 14 11.23 9.71 6.45
CA VAL A 14 12.05 8.55 6.06
C VAL A 14 12.91 8.86 4.84
N TRP A 15 12.37 9.55 3.83
CA TRP A 15 13.11 9.94 2.63
C TRP A 15 14.26 10.89 2.93
N HIS A 16 14.07 11.85 3.84
CA HIS A 16 15.10 12.79 4.24
C HIS A 16 16.15 12.18 5.18
N ARG A 17 15.78 11.16 5.95
CA ARG A 17 16.70 10.38 6.77
C ARG A 17 17.58 9.41 5.94
N ALA A 18 17.13 9.05 4.74
CA ALA A 18 17.86 8.16 3.86
C ALA A 18 19.19 8.76 3.38
N SER A 19 20.22 7.93 3.24
CA SER A 19 21.51 8.34 2.68
C SER A 19 21.36 8.84 1.24
N GLN A 20 22.25 9.73 0.81
CA GLN A 20 22.24 10.27 -0.56
C GLN A 20 22.33 9.16 -1.61
N LYS A 21 23.22 8.17 -1.39
CA LYS A 21 23.35 6.98 -2.25
C LYS A 21 22.01 6.26 -2.45
N LEU A 22 21.25 6.05 -1.37
CA LEU A 22 19.96 5.37 -1.45
C LEU A 22 18.93 6.21 -2.22
N ARG A 23 18.91 7.53 -2.03
CA ARG A 23 18.02 8.43 -2.76
C ARG A 23 18.35 8.45 -4.26
N ASP A 24 19.62 8.39 -4.62
CA ASP A 24 20.08 8.33 -6.01
C ASP A 24 19.73 6.97 -6.67
N GLU A 25 19.79 5.87 -5.90
CA GLU A 25 19.39 4.53 -6.36
C GLU A 25 17.88 4.42 -6.63
N PHE A 26 17.06 5.02 -5.77
CA PHE A 26 15.61 5.04 -5.90
C PHE A 26 15.14 6.02 -6.98
N GLY A 27 15.89 7.11 -7.19
CA GLY A 27 15.65 8.16 -8.17
C GLY A 27 15.06 9.41 -7.53
N HIS A 28 15.46 10.59 -8.01
CA HIS A 28 15.08 11.87 -7.40
C HIS A 28 13.57 12.12 -7.37
N ASN A 29 12.83 11.65 -8.38
CA ASN A 29 11.36 11.83 -8.46
C ASN A 29 10.58 10.72 -7.74
N TYR A 30 11.25 9.79 -7.03
CA TYR A 30 10.60 8.67 -6.36
C TYR A 30 9.65 9.16 -5.26
N ASN A 31 10.11 10.10 -4.43
CA ASN A 31 9.32 10.62 -3.32
C ASN A 31 8.03 11.30 -3.78
N GLU A 32 8.08 12.10 -4.85
CA GLU A 32 6.88 12.75 -5.41
C GLU A 32 5.85 11.73 -5.89
N LYS A 33 6.31 10.64 -6.52
CA LYS A 33 5.42 9.54 -6.94
C LYS A 33 4.81 8.83 -5.74
N VAL A 34 5.57 8.61 -4.67
CA VAL A 34 5.06 8.04 -3.41
C VAL A 34 3.98 8.94 -2.82
N ARG A 35 4.19 10.26 -2.77
CA ARG A 35 3.18 11.21 -2.28
C ARG A 35 1.88 11.14 -3.07
N LYS A 36 1.97 11.14 -4.41
CA LYS A 36 0.81 11.02 -5.30
C LYS A 36 0.07 9.70 -5.06
N PHE A 37 0.82 8.60 -5.00
CA PHE A 37 0.29 7.26 -4.76
C PHE A 37 -0.44 7.14 -3.41
N ILE A 38 0.11 7.70 -2.33
CA ILE A 38 -0.55 7.71 -1.01
C ILE A 38 -1.90 8.45 -1.07
N ARG A 39 -1.97 9.59 -1.77
CA ARG A 39 -3.23 10.35 -1.93
C ARG A 39 -4.28 9.54 -2.68
N GLU A 40 -3.89 8.93 -3.81
CA GLU A 40 -4.78 8.14 -4.65
C GLU A 40 -5.26 6.87 -3.96
N LEU A 41 -4.36 6.15 -3.27
CA LEU A 41 -4.73 4.98 -2.48
C LEU A 41 -5.73 5.32 -1.39
N GLN A 42 -5.47 6.40 -0.64
CA GLN A 42 -6.33 6.80 0.44
C GLN A 42 -7.73 7.15 -0.09
N GLN A 43 -7.82 7.93 -1.17
CA GLN A 43 -9.10 8.35 -1.76
C GLN A 43 -9.93 7.20 -2.34
N ASN A 44 -9.29 6.18 -2.92
CA ASN A 44 -9.99 5.17 -3.72
C ASN A 44 -10.19 3.83 -3.01
N ILE A 45 -9.40 3.52 -1.97
CA ILE A 45 -9.38 2.19 -1.35
C ILE A 45 -9.84 2.21 0.11
N VAL A 46 -9.56 3.31 0.83
CA VAL A 46 -9.83 3.38 2.27
C VAL A 46 -11.18 4.03 2.50
N GLU A 47 -12.03 3.39 3.30
CA GLU A 47 -13.30 3.98 3.72
C GLU A 47 -13.03 5.30 4.45
N HIS A 48 -13.83 6.34 4.18
CA HIS A 48 -13.61 7.67 4.76
C HIS A 48 -14.61 8.02 5.86
N ASP A 49 -15.76 7.36 5.85
CA ASP A 49 -16.82 7.68 6.78
C ASP A 49 -16.53 7.11 8.19
N THR A 50 -16.35 8.01 9.15
CA THR A 50 -16.19 7.65 10.56
C THR A 50 -17.50 7.30 11.24
N THR A 51 -18.64 7.61 10.62
CA THR A 51 -19.98 7.33 11.17
C THR A 51 -20.16 5.84 11.40
N LEU A 52 -19.72 5.01 10.46
CA LEU A 52 -19.75 3.55 10.59
C LEU A 52 -18.99 3.05 11.84
N VAL A 53 -17.87 3.70 12.16
CA VAL A 53 -17.10 3.39 13.37
C VAL A 53 -17.86 3.82 14.60
N ILE A 54 -18.37 5.05 14.63
CA ILE A 54 -19.13 5.59 15.76
C ILE A 54 -20.36 4.71 16.05
N ASP A 55 -21.14 4.39 15.02
CA ASP A 55 -22.35 3.57 15.13
C ASP A 55 -22.05 2.18 15.66
N SER A 56 -20.97 1.55 15.18
CA SER A 56 -20.56 0.24 15.68
C SER A 56 -20.16 0.26 17.16
N TYR A 57 -19.54 1.35 17.63
CA TYR A 57 -19.23 1.53 19.05
C TYR A 57 -20.51 1.72 19.88
N TYR A 58 -21.44 2.55 19.41
CA TYR A 58 -22.74 2.70 20.06
C TYR A 58 -23.50 1.37 20.15
N GLU A 59 -23.54 0.61 19.05
CA GLU A 59 -24.17 -0.70 19.00
C GLU A 59 -23.52 -1.67 20.00
N ALA A 60 -22.18 -1.72 20.06
CA ALA A 60 -21.46 -2.60 20.97
C ALA A 60 -21.75 -2.30 22.46
N ILE A 61 -21.96 -1.03 22.81
CA ILE A 61 -22.27 -0.61 24.19
C ILE A 61 -23.73 -0.92 24.55
N VAL A 62 -24.67 -0.70 23.62
CA VAL A 62 -26.12 -0.84 23.88
C VAL A 62 -26.60 -2.29 23.74
N ALA A 63 -25.92 -3.12 22.95
CA ALA A 63 -26.33 -4.49 22.67
C ALA A 63 -26.36 -5.36 23.93
N LYS A 64 -27.47 -6.09 24.13
CA LYS A 64 -27.61 -7.09 25.20
C LYS A 64 -26.62 -8.26 25.08
N ARG A 65 -26.16 -8.56 23.85
CA ARG A 65 -25.12 -9.55 23.54
C ARG A 65 -24.25 -9.02 22.39
N PRO A 66 -23.17 -8.27 22.68
CA PRO A 66 -22.33 -7.70 21.64
C PRO A 66 -21.53 -8.78 20.90
N ASN A 67 -21.21 -8.52 19.64
CA ASN A 67 -20.31 -9.36 18.87
C ASN A 67 -18.86 -9.21 19.38
N LEU A 68 -18.10 -10.30 19.38
CA LEU A 68 -16.69 -10.25 19.81
C LEU A 68 -15.82 -9.43 18.85
N LEU A 69 -16.16 -9.43 17.55
CA LEU A 69 -15.37 -8.81 16.49
C LEU A 69 -16.30 -8.02 15.55
N TYR A 70 -16.34 -6.71 15.73
CA TYR A 70 -16.99 -5.81 14.80
C TYR A 70 -16.08 -5.54 13.61
N ARG A 71 -16.53 -5.92 12.40
CA ARG A 71 -15.87 -5.60 11.13
C ARG A 71 -16.56 -4.38 10.55
N ILE A 72 -15.85 -3.27 10.51
CA ILE A 72 -16.42 -1.95 10.22
C ILE A 72 -15.77 -1.43 8.94
N GLY A 73 -16.59 -0.95 8.00
CA GLY A 73 -16.14 -0.45 6.71
C GLY A 73 -16.32 -1.47 5.58
N TRP A 74 -16.66 -0.96 4.40
CA TRP A 74 -16.79 -1.77 3.19
C TRP A 74 -15.44 -2.38 2.79
N ASP A 75 -14.35 -1.63 2.94
CA ASP A 75 -12.98 -2.06 2.68
C ASP A 75 -12.60 -3.31 3.51
N VAL A 76 -12.98 -3.34 4.79
CA VAL A 76 -12.73 -4.50 5.66
C VAL A 76 -13.52 -5.72 5.20
N LEU A 77 -14.80 -5.55 4.86
CA LEU A 77 -15.68 -6.64 4.46
C LEU A 77 -15.28 -7.26 3.12
N PHE A 78 -14.98 -6.42 2.11
CA PHE A 78 -14.80 -6.87 0.73
C PHE A 78 -13.35 -7.01 0.28
N LEU A 79 -12.41 -6.28 0.90
CA LEU A 79 -10.99 -6.34 0.51
C LEU A 79 -10.17 -7.11 1.54
N PHE A 80 -10.14 -6.63 2.79
CA PHE A 80 -9.22 -7.16 3.79
C PHE A 80 -9.62 -8.54 4.32
N HIS A 81 -10.91 -8.77 4.56
CA HIS A 81 -11.39 -10.05 5.07
C HIS A 81 -11.11 -11.22 4.12
N PRO A 82 -11.50 -11.18 2.83
CA PRO A 82 -11.18 -12.28 1.91
C PRO A 82 -9.68 -12.42 1.71
N TYR A 83 -8.93 -11.32 1.58
CA TYR A 83 -7.46 -11.37 1.44
C TYR A 83 -6.78 -12.11 2.60
N SER A 84 -7.25 -11.90 3.83
CA SER A 84 -6.72 -12.54 5.03
C SER A 84 -6.91 -14.07 5.07
N LEU A 85 -7.90 -14.59 4.34
CA LEU A 85 -8.16 -16.04 4.25
C LEU A 85 -7.30 -16.72 3.17
N LEU A 86 -6.64 -15.96 2.31
CA LEU A 86 -5.84 -16.52 1.22
C LEU A 86 -4.49 -17.05 1.70
N SER A 87 -3.94 -18.03 0.98
CA SER A 87 -2.59 -18.53 1.25
C SER A 87 -1.52 -17.47 0.95
N LEU A 88 -0.38 -17.56 1.64
CA LEU A 88 0.72 -16.58 1.51
C LEU A 88 1.17 -16.39 0.05
N ARG A 89 1.27 -17.47 -0.74
CA ARG A 89 1.67 -17.36 -2.15
C ARG A 89 0.67 -16.54 -2.94
N LEU A 90 -0.62 -16.81 -2.75
CA LEU A 90 -1.69 -16.10 -3.44
C LEU A 90 -1.77 -14.64 -3.01
N GLN A 91 -1.59 -14.36 -1.71
CA GLN A 91 -1.50 -13.01 -1.17
C GLN A 91 -0.39 -12.20 -1.84
N LEU A 92 0.79 -12.80 -2.07
CA LEU A 92 1.91 -12.15 -2.76
C LEU A 92 1.59 -11.86 -4.23
N TYR A 93 0.95 -12.80 -4.95
CA TYR A 93 0.54 -12.58 -6.34
C TYR A 93 -0.49 -11.46 -6.46
N ILE A 94 -1.51 -11.48 -5.59
CA ILE A 94 -2.55 -10.44 -5.56
C ILE A 94 -1.95 -9.09 -5.19
N MET A 95 -1.08 -9.03 -4.18
CA MET A 95 -0.44 -7.76 -3.81
C MET A 95 0.41 -7.21 -4.95
N LYS A 96 1.21 -8.07 -5.61
CA LYS A 96 1.99 -7.66 -6.78
C LYS A 96 1.11 -7.15 -7.92
N PHE A 97 -0.02 -7.80 -8.16
CA PHE A 97 -1.00 -7.40 -9.16
C PHE A 97 -1.66 -6.06 -8.81
N LEU A 98 -2.10 -5.89 -7.56
CA LEU A 98 -2.68 -4.63 -7.06
C LEU A 98 -1.66 -3.48 -7.15
N MET A 99 -0.40 -3.71 -6.77
CA MET A 99 0.65 -2.70 -6.90
C MET A 99 0.88 -2.30 -8.37
N TYR A 100 0.79 -3.25 -9.30
CA TYR A 100 0.91 -2.97 -10.73
C TYR A 100 -0.27 -2.13 -11.24
N LEU A 101 -1.51 -2.50 -10.89
CA LEU A 101 -2.70 -1.76 -11.32
C LEU A 101 -2.76 -0.34 -10.76
N ASN A 102 -2.39 -0.15 -9.49
CA ASN A 102 -2.42 1.15 -8.84
C ASN A 102 -1.19 2.02 -9.17
N GLY A 103 -0.34 1.60 -10.11
CA GLY A 103 0.80 2.39 -10.56
C GLY A 103 1.83 2.66 -9.45
N ALA A 104 2.03 1.69 -8.55
CA ALA A 104 2.94 1.84 -7.42
C ALA A 104 4.33 2.26 -7.91
N PRO A 105 4.99 3.22 -7.23
CA PRO A 105 6.27 3.75 -7.68
C PRO A 105 7.34 2.65 -7.63
N ILE A 106 7.87 2.31 -8.80
CA ILE A 106 8.98 1.36 -8.95
C ILE A 106 10.29 2.14 -8.83
N PRO A 107 11.23 1.71 -7.96
CA PRO A 107 12.50 2.41 -7.80
C PRO A 107 13.40 2.21 -9.03
N SER A 108 14.23 3.20 -9.33
CA SER A 108 15.12 3.19 -10.50
C SER A 108 16.15 2.04 -10.49
N ILE A 109 16.51 1.52 -9.31
CA ILE A 109 17.39 0.35 -9.19
C ILE A 109 16.74 -0.94 -9.75
N THR A 110 15.43 -1.11 -9.55
CA THR A 110 14.72 -2.30 -10.03
C THR A 110 14.68 -2.31 -11.55
N THR A 111 14.47 -1.15 -12.19
CA THR A 111 14.49 -1.05 -13.66
C THR A 111 15.90 -1.26 -14.23
N LYS A 112 16.95 -0.73 -13.58
CA LYS A 112 18.35 -0.98 -13.96
C LYS A 112 18.72 -2.47 -13.89
N ASN A 113 18.33 -3.16 -12.82
CA ASN A 113 18.59 -4.59 -12.63
C ASN A 113 17.85 -5.47 -13.66
N ILE A 114 16.63 -5.09 -14.05
CA ILE A 114 15.90 -5.80 -15.11
C ILE A 114 16.63 -5.62 -16.46
N SER A 115 17.05 -4.40 -16.79
CA SER A 115 17.80 -4.12 -18.02
C SER A 115 19.13 -4.89 -18.09
N SER A 116 19.89 -4.93 -17.00
CA SER A 116 21.15 -5.68 -16.94
C SER A 116 20.93 -7.19 -17.08
N LYS A 117 19.87 -7.73 -16.48
CA LYS A 117 19.49 -9.16 -16.61
C LYS A 117 19.09 -9.53 -18.04
N ILE A 118 18.32 -8.67 -18.71
CA ILE A 118 17.93 -8.86 -20.12
C ILE A 118 19.17 -8.87 -21.01
N LYS A 119 20.09 -7.91 -20.84
CA LYS A 119 21.36 -7.89 -21.58
C LYS A 119 22.16 -9.18 -21.35
N LYS A 120 22.34 -9.62 -20.10
CA LYS A 120 23.09 -10.83 -19.78
C LYS A 120 22.50 -12.10 -20.41
N ASN A 121 21.17 -12.20 -20.48
CA ASN A 121 20.52 -13.33 -21.13
C ASN A 121 20.67 -13.31 -22.65
N GLN A 122 20.82 -12.14 -23.29
CA GLN A 122 21.12 -12.04 -24.72
C GLN A 122 22.57 -12.45 -25.06
N PHE A 123 23.53 -12.17 -24.18
CA PHE A 123 24.93 -12.58 -24.39
C PHE A 123 25.20 -14.09 -24.16
N HIS A 124 24.29 -14.81 -23.51
CA HIS A 124 24.38 -16.26 -23.32
C HIS A 124 23.68 -17.09 -24.42
N GLN A 125 23.07 -16.43 -25.41
CA GLN A 125 22.42 -17.08 -26.56
C GLN A 125 23.30 -17.07 -27.85
N PHE A 126 24.57 -16.71 -27.73
CA PHE A 126 25.57 -16.75 -28.80
C PHE A 126 26.77 -17.60 -28.38
#